data_AF-A0A953SVF2-F1
#
_entry.id   AF-A0A953SVF2-F1
#
_cell.length_a   1.000
_cell.length_b   1.000
_cell.length_c   1.000
_cell.angle_alpha   90.00
_cell.angle_beta   90.00
_cell.angle_gamma   90.00
#
_symmetry.space_group_name_H-M   'P 1'
#
loop_
_entity.id
_entity.type
_entity.pdbx_description
1 polymer ?
#
loop_
_entity_poly.entity_id
_entity_poly.type
_entity_poly.pdbx_seq_one_letter_code
_entity_poly.pdbx_strand_id
1 'polypeptide(L)'
;MKLEQHVEGIKNKILSAFTKQLSSEGLKEKDYSGANERLKSLIENLIGETASYEKARLKLLDEFTFTLFNRIAAIKVMEAKTLIPETIIPRANNGDRSFAHKLWLEQNPHKRNLPFEALDEFITAQFRSLANEINLFSEDYLYDKIPNVFDLKEIIDLFNLIEETEWKSDDIMGWLYESYNKTELSEFKESKAKIEYDKVSLSSQVYTPKWVVKFLVDNSLGKLYLEMYPDSALKEKYLIANAPKTRTREPKKPEEIKLIDPAPGSGNFLLYAFDFFFDIYLDQGYDEDDIPKLIIENNLYGIDIDDRAIQICQLGLYIKAKEKNRSIKIEKFNIVSSDFYLPEYDNVKNVFEADQSLDSGSVKLIKNVWEDLRFAYKFGSLLSIEEKFNNQFDKLLKTKDTLFGDVHIEEFSNFRNEFFPRLKSVVAKYSNGKGNKFLKSKTIDSFSFLEIISAKYDVAVANPPYTDSSDFGAELKKFIDANYKTPYKFHSNLYSCFIKKCIDLVDENGKIVMIHPHTFMFIKSFEDIRKYILEKLHINIFVDYGLDRVNLFFPGILVEAV
;
A
#
# COMPACT_ATOMS: atom_id res chain seq x y z
N MET A 1 -24.28 -5.17 17.82
CA MET A 1 -23.48 -6.38 17.53
C MET A 1 -22.04 -5.89 17.32
N LYS A 2 -20.98 -6.65 17.64
CA LYS A 2 -19.60 -6.10 17.49
C LYS A 2 -19.31 -5.86 15.99
N LEU A 3 -18.59 -4.80 15.64
CA LEU A 3 -18.23 -4.46 14.24
C LEU A 3 -17.71 -5.68 13.47
N GLU A 4 -16.84 -6.48 14.10
CA GLU A 4 -16.30 -7.73 13.54
C GLU A 4 -17.37 -8.70 13.04
N GLN A 5 -18.45 -8.89 13.80
CA GLN A 5 -19.55 -9.79 13.44
C GLN A 5 -20.38 -9.22 12.27
N HIS A 6 -20.53 -7.89 12.20
CA HIS A 6 -21.15 -7.25 11.03
C HIS A 6 -20.31 -7.48 9.78
N VAL A 7 -19.00 -7.25 9.86
CA VAL A 7 -18.07 -7.42 8.74
C VAL A 7 -18.07 -8.85 8.23
N GLU A 8 -17.97 -9.84 9.11
CA GLU A 8 -18.03 -11.26 8.74
C GLU A 8 -19.37 -11.62 8.08
N GLY A 9 -20.49 -11.13 8.62
CA GLY A 9 -21.81 -11.34 8.03
C GLY A 9 -21.95 -10.75 6.62
N ILE A 10 -21.46 -9.51 6.42
CA ILE A 10 -21.46 -8.83 5.12
C ILE A 10 -20.57 -9.61 4.13
N LYS A 11 -19.34 -9.95 4.52
CA LYS A 11 -18.38 -10.70 3.69
C LYS A 11 -18.98 -12.01 3.22
N ASN A 12 -19.55 -12.80 4.13
CA ASN A 12 -20.17 -14.09 3.80
C ASN A 12 -21.37 -13.93 2.85
N LYS A 13 -22.17 -12.86 3.02
CA LYS A 13 -23.29 -12.58 2.13
C LYS A 13 -22.81 -12.23 0.71
N ILE A 14 -21.81 -11.36 0.59
CA ILE A 14 -21.22 -10.99 -0.71
C ILE A 14 -20.60 -12.22 -1.39
N LEU A 15 -19.80 -13.00 -0.65
CA LEU A 15 -19.18 -14.22 -1.15
C LEU A 15 -20.23 -15.22 -1.67
N SER A 16 -21.33 -15.40 -0.93
CA SER A 16 -22.44 -16.25 -1.35
C SER A 16 -23.10 -15.75 -2.64
N ALA A 17 -23.32 -14.44 -2.75
CA ALA A 17 -23.92 -13.81 -3.94
C ALA A 17 -23.04 -14.04 -5.19
N PHE A 18 -21.75 -13.76 -5.10
CA PHE A 18 -20.83 -13.99 -6.22
C PHE A 18 -20.63 -15.46 -6.54
N THR A 19 -20.63 -16.35 -5.54
CA THR A 19 -20.55 -17.80 -5.77
C THR A 19 -21.70 -18.30 -6.64
N LYS A 20 -22.94 -17.87 -6.34
CA LYS A 20 -24.13 -18.20 -7.14
C LYS A 20 -24.03 -17.61 -8.54
N GLN A 21 -23.67 -16.33 -8.63
CA GLN A 21 -23.61 -15.61 -9.90
C GLN A 21 -22.54 -16.19 -10.83
N LEU A 22 -21.31 -16.40 -10.37
CA LEU A 22 -20.24 -17.00 -11.17
C LEU A 22 -20.60 -18.40 -11.66
N SER A 23 -21.27 -19.20 -10.83
CA SER A 23 -21.75 -20.53 -11.23
C SER A 23 -22.78 -20.44 -12.36
N SER A 24 -23.69 -19.43 -12.32
CA SER A 24 -24.66 -19.17 -13.40
C SER A 24 -24.01 -18.63 -14.68
N GLU A 25 -22.89 -17.93 -14.56
CA GLU A 25 -22.09 -17.39 -15.66
C GLU A 25 -21.11 -18.42 -16.25
N GLY A 26 -21.17 -19.68 -15.83
CA GLY A 26 -20.38 -20.78 -16.39
C GLY A 26 -19.04 -21.04 -15.71
N LEU A 27 -18.73 -20.33 -14.61
CA LEU A 27 -17.54 -20.52 -13.78
C LEU A 27 -17.90 -21.36 -12.54
N LYS A 28 -18.07 -22.66 -12.79
CA LYS A 28 -18.46 -23.68 -11.79
C LYS A 28 -17.24 -24.13 -10.98
N GLU A 29 -17.45 -24.86 -9.89
CA GLU A 29 -16.37 -25.29 -8.99
C GLU A 29 -15.22 -26.05 -9.68
N LYS A 30 -15.50 -26.79 -10.76
CA LYS A 30 -14.52 -27.61 -11.47
C LYS A 30 -14.44 -27.36 -12.97
N ASP A 31 -15.15 -26.35 -13.47
CA ASP A 31 -15.28 -26.11 -14.90
C ASP A 31 -15.51 -24.61 -15.17
N TYR A 32 -14.72 -24.04 -16.07
CA TYR A 32 -14.82 -22.65 -16.54
C TYR A 32 -15.01 -22.56 -18.06
N SER A 33 -15.22 -23.69 -18.75
CA SER A 33 -15.39 -23.73 -20.22
C SER A 33 -16.61 -22.94 -20.69
N GLY A 34 -17.66 -22.87 -19.87
CA GLY A 34 -18.87 -22.09 -20.12
C GLY A 34 -18.75 -20.59 -19.78
N ALA A 35 -17.65 -20.14 -19.18
CA ALA A 35 -17.46 -18.74 -18.82
C ALA A 35 -17.25 -17.85 -20.05
N ASN A 36 -17.62 -16.57 -19.92
CA ASN A 36 -17.32 -15.57 -20.95
C ASN A 36 -15.80 -15.30 -21.05
N GLU A 37 -15.36 -14.73 -22.18
CA GLU A 37 -13.94 -14.44 -22.45
C GLU A 37 -13.26 -13.61 -21.35
N ARG A 38 -13.96 -12.63 -20.76
CA ARG A 38 -13.42 -11.81 -19.67
C ARG A 38 -13.09 -12.67 -18.45
N LEU A 39 -14.03 -13.49 -18.00
CA LEU A 39 -13.85 -14.36 -16.83
C LEU A 39 -12.83 -15.46 -17.09
N LYS A 40 -12.79 -16.01 -18.31
CA LYS A 40 -11.77 -16.98 -18.72
C LYS A 40 -10.37 -16.37 -18.62
N SER A 41 -10.18 -15.20 -19.21
CA SER A 41 -8.88 -14.51 -19.16
C SER A 41 -8.44 -14.21 -17.73
N LEU A 42 -9.36 -13.79 -16.84
CA LEU A 42 -9.06 -13.59 -15.42
C LEU A 42 -8.61 -14.88 -14.74
N ILE A 43 -9.38 -15.95 -14.89
CA ILE A 43 -9.06 -17.25 -14.30
C ILE A 43 -7.75 -17.81 -14.83
N GLU A 44 -7.49 -17.74 -16.13
CA GLU A 44 -6.26 -18.25 -16.73
C GLU A 44 -5.02 -17.53 -16.19
N ASN A 45 -5.09 -16.20 -16.02
CA ASN A 45 -4.04 -15.44 -15.37
C ASN A 45 -3.84 -15.92 -13.92
N LEU A 46 -4.92 -16.01 -13.13
CA LEU A 46 -4.87 -16.45 -11.74
C LEU A 46 -4.41 -17.92 -11.58
N ILE A 47 -4.66 -18.78 -12.56
CA ILE A 47 -4.11 -20.15 -12.59
C ILE A 47 -2.59 -20.10 -12.72
N GLY A 48 -2.06 -19.20 -13.56
CA GLY A 48 -0.62 -18.96 -13.68
C GLY A 48 0.02 -18.57 -12.34
N GLU A 49 -0.70 -17.83 -11.50
CA GLU A 49 -0.23 -17.40 -10.18
C GLU A 49 -0.39 -18.47 -9.09
N THR A 50 -1.53 -19.14 -9.06
CA THR A 50 -1.94 -20.02 -7.94
C THR A 50 -1.67 -21.51 -8.20
N ALA A 51 -1.22 -21.86 -9.40
CA ALA A 51 -0.96 -23.21 -9.91
C ALA A 51 -2.16 -24.16 -10.02
N SER A 52 -3.36 -23.78 -9.60
CA SER A 52 -4.56 -24.60 -9.77
C SER A 52 -5.83 -23.78 -9.99
N TYR A 53 -6.76 -24.33 -10.76
CA TYR A 53 -8.06 -23.70 -11.00
C TYR A 53 -8.86 -23.47 -9.72
N GLU A 54 -8.84 -24.44 -8.80
CA GLU A 54 -9.56 -24.33 -7.52
C GLU A 54 -9.08 -23.13 -6.71
N LYS A 55 -7.75 -22.97 -6.58
CA LYS A 55 -7.16 -21.82 -5.88
C LYS A 55 -7.41 -20.51 -6.64
N ALA A 56 -7.30 -20.52 -7.97
CA ALA A 56 -7.59 -19.35 -8.81
C ALA A 56 -9.05 -18.89 -8.65
N ARG A 57 -10.01 -19.81 -8.59
CA ARG A 57 -11.43 -19.50 -8.37
C ARG A 57 -11.68 -18.93 -6.99
N LEU A 58 -11.05 -19.47 -5.95
CA LEU A 58 -11.14 -18.93 -4.59
C LEU A 58 -10.55 -17.52 -4.51
N LYS A 59 -9.37 -17.29 -5.09
CA LYS A 59 -8.76 -15.96 -5.17
C LYS A 59 -9.69 -14.98 -5.91
N LEU A 60 -10.23 -15.37 -7.07
CA LEU A 60 -11.17 -14.53 -7.82
C LEU A 60 -12.42 -14.15 -7.01
N LEU A 61 -12.98 -15.11 -6.26
CA LEU A 61 -14.13 -14.85 -5.39
C LEU A 61 -13.80 -13.88 -4.26
N ASP A 62 -12.65 -14.04 -3.61
CA ASP A 62 -12.21 -13.10 -2.56
C ASP A 62 -11.98 -11.70 -3.14
N GLU A 63 -11.35 -11.59 -4.30
CA GLU A 63 -11.10 -10.30 -4.96
C GLU A 63 -12.38 -9.55 -5.33
N PHE A 64 -13.39 -10.26 -5.90
CA PHE A 64 -14.71 -9.66 -6.14
C PHE A 64 -15.39 -9.26 -4.83
N THR A 65 -15.33 -10.12 -3.82
CA THR A 65 -15.95 -9.88 -2.51
C THR A 65 -15.37 -8.65 -1.84
N PHE A 66 -14.05 -8.58 -1.78
CA PHE A 66 -13.30 -7.50 -1.20
C PHE A 66 -13.53 -6.16 -1.92
N THR A 67 -13.49 -6.18 -3.26
CA THR A 67 -13.72 -4.99 -4.09
C THR A 67 -15.12 -4.41 -3.84
N LEU A 68 -16.17 -5.24 -3.86
CA LEU A 68 -17.53 -4.77 -3.61
C LEU A 68 -17.70 -4.27 -2.18
N PHE A 69 -17.16 -5.01 -1.19
CA PHE A 69 -17.20 -4.62 0.22
C PHE A 69 -16.63 -3.21 0.41
N ASN A 70 -15.44 -2.94 -0.13
CA ASN A 70 -14.79 -1.66 -0.01
C ASN A 70 -15.52 -0.53 -0.73
N ARG A 71 -16.08 -0.77 -1.92
CA ARG A 71 -16.84 0.25 -2.64
C ARG A 71 -18.07 0.70 -1.85
N ILE A 72 -18.79 -0.25 -1.24
CA ILE A 72 -19.97 0.08 -0.42
C ILE A 72 -19.54 0.74 0.90
N ALA A 73 -18.50 0.23 1.57
CA ALA A 73 -17.93 0.84 2.77
C ALA A 73 -17.48 2.30 2.51
N ALA A 74 -16.80 2.55 1.39
CA ALA A 74 -16.38 3.88 0.97
C ALA A 74 -17.57 4.84 0.82
N ILE A 75 -18.65 4.40 0.17
CA ILE A 75 -19.89 5.17 0.07
C ILE A 75 -20.43 5.48 1.47
N LYS A 76 -20.53 4.49 2.36
CA LYS A 76 -20.99 4.70 3.74
C LYS A 76 -20.17 5.76 4.49
N VAL A 77 -18.85 5.70 4.38
CA VAL A 77 -17.97 6.69 5.02
C VAL A 77 -18.17 8.08 4.41
N MET A 78 -18.20 8.20 3.08
CA MET A 78 -18.40 9.48 2.39
C MET A 78 -19.78 10.09 2.69
N GLU A 79 -20.83 9.28 2.81
CA GLU A 79 -22.17 9.72 3.25
C GLU A 79 -22.15 10.23 4.69
N ALA A 80 -21.56 9.46 5.62
CA ALA A 80 -21.52 9.80 7.03
C ALA A 80 -20.74 11.09 7.29
N LYS A 81 -19.71 11.36 6.47
CA LYS A 81 -18.91 12.59 6.46
C LYS A 81 -19.52 13.69 5.56
N THR A 82 -20.70 13.48 4.98
CA THR A 82 -21.44 14.45 4.13
C THR A 82 -20.68 14.92 2.89
N LEU A 83 -19.76 14.10 2.38
CA LEU A 83 -18.97 14.34 1.17
C LEU A 83 -19.78 14.04 -0.09
N ILE A 84 -20.70 13.09 0.00
CA ILE A 84 -21.69 12.77 -1.03
C ILE A 84 -23.10 12.79 -0.42
N PRO A 85 -24.15 12.95 -1.24
CA PRO A 85 -25.53 12.83 -0.78
C PRO A 85 -25.81 11.42 -0.20
N GLU A 86 -26.86 11.30 0.64
CA GLU A 86 -27.33 9.98 1.10
C GLU A 86 -27.70 9.10 -0.10
N THR A 87 -26.85 8.11 -0.36
CA THR A 87 -26.80 7.24 -1.53
C THR A 87 -27.38 5.86 -1.27
N ILE A 88 -27.13 5.25 -0.12
CA ILE A 88 -27.58 3.92 0.29
C ILE A 88 -28.29 3.90 1.64
N ILE A 89 -28.37 5.04 2.34
CA ILE A 89 -29.16 5.20 3.57
C ILE A 89 -30.63 5.47 3.20
N PRO A 90 -31.57 4.56 3.47
CA PRO A 90 -32.99 4.80 3.19
C PRO A 90 -33.62 5.73 4.22
N ARG A 91 -34.59 6.55 3.77
CA ARG A 91 -35.40 7.42 4.64
C ARG A 91 -36.88 7.22 4.36
N ALA A 92 -37.69 7.08 5.42
CA ALA A 92 -39.15 6.93 5.30
C ALA A 92 -39.80 8.07 4.48
N ASN A 93 -39.33 9.30 4.66
CA ASN A 93 -39.81 10.48 3.92
C ASN A 93 -39.50 10.44 2.41
N ASN A 94 -38.60 9.55 1.98
CA ASN A 94 -38.28 9.29 0.58
C ASN A 94 -38.96 8.02 0.04
N GLY A 95 -39.91 7.45 0.80
CA GLY A 95 -40.56 6.18 0.49
C GLY A 95 -39.59 5.00 0.60
N ASP A 96 -38.82 4.96 1.69
CA ASP A 96 -37.79 3.95 1.98
C ASP A 96 -36.64 3.87 0.96
N ARG A 97 -36.47 4.93 0.17
CA ARG A 97 -35.33 5.15 -0.72
C ARG A 97 -34.28 6.03 -0.05
N SER A 98 -33.05 5.94 -0.53
CA SER A 98 -32.07 7.00 -0.25
C SER A 98 -32.43 8.27 -1.01
N PHE A 99 -31.88 9.41 -0.56
CA PHE A 99 -32.11 10.69 -1.21
C PHE A 99 -31.61 10.68 -2.67
N ALA A 100 -30.40 10.16 -2.91
CA ALA A 100 -29.84 10.11 -4.25
C ALA A 100 -30.57 9.11 -5.16
N HIS A 101 -31.06 7.98 -4.64
CA HIS A 101 -31.84 7.02 -5.44
C HIS A 101 -33.19 7.62 -5.85
N LYS A 102 -33.85 8.35 -4.95
CA LYS A 102 -35.07 9.12 -5.27
C LYS A 102 -34.82 10.11 -6.41
N LEU A 103 -33.77 10.92 -6.31
CA LEU A 103 -33.43 11.91 -7.34
C LEU A 103 -33.09 11.24 -8.69
N TRP A 104 -32.34 10.14 -8.65
CA TRP A 104 -32.01 9.37 -9.85
C TRP A 104 -33.27 8.80 -10.53
N LEU A 105 -34.28 8.36 -9.78
CA LEU A 105 -35.56 7.90 -10.30
C LEU A 105 -36.47 9.01 -10.86
N GLU A 106 -36.27 10.26 -10.46
CA GLU A 106 -36.92 11.41 -11.10
C GLU A 106 -36.38 11.64 -12.51
N GLN A 107 -35.08 11.40 -12.70
CA GLN A 107 -34.42 11.46 -14.01
C GLN A 107 -34.66 10.19 -14.84
N ASN A 108 -34.95 9.06 -14.19
CA ASN A 108 -35.16 7.75 -14.82
C ASN A 108 -36.53 7.13 -14.46
N PRO A 109 -37.66 7.79 -14.77
CA PRO A 109 -38.99 7.37 -14.30
C PRO A 109 -39.40 5.99 -14.82
N HIS A 110 -38.92 5.58 -15.99
CA HIS A 110 -39.19 4.27 -16.59
C HIS A 110 -38.55 3.09 -15.82
N LYS A 111 -37.58 3.36 -14.94
CA LYS A 111 -36.88 2.35 -14.13
C LYS A 111 -37.65 1.94 -12.86
N ARG A 112 -38.69 2.68 -12.46
CA ARG A 112 -39.50 2.41 -11.25
C ARG A 112 -40.20 1.05 -11.26
N ASN A 113 -40.44 0.47 -12.44
CA ASN A 113 -41.10 -0.82 -12.56
C ASN A 113 -40.12 -2.01 -12.47
N LEU A 114 -38.81 -1.74 -12.40
CA LEU A 114 -37.79 -2.78 -12.25
C LEU A 114 -37.68 -3.23 -10.78
N PRO A 115 -37.16 -4.45 -10.51
CA PRO A 115 -36.98 -4.92 -9.14
C PRO A 115 -36.17 -3.94 -8.31
N PHE A 116 -36.65 -3.63 -7.10
CA PHE A 116 -36.09 -2.60 -6.21
C PHE A 116 -35.83 -1.26 -6.91
N GLU A 117 -36.63 -0.92 -7.93
CA GLU A 117 -36.52 0.31 -8.69
C GLU A 117 -35.13 0.52 -9.30
N ALA A 118 -34.59 -0.55 -9.88
CA ALA A 118 -33.29 -0.59 -10.56
C ALA A 118 -32.12 -0.17 -9.65
N LEU A 119 -32.13 -0.64 -8.40
CA LEU A 119 -31.08 -0.35 -7.42
C LEU A 119 -29.68 -0.70 -7.93
N ASP A 120 -29.52 -1.81 -8.65
CA ASP A 120 -28.27 -2.23 -9.28
C ASP A 120 -27.76 -1.23 -10.33
N GLU A 121 -28.64 -0.75 -11.20
CA GLU A 121 -28.30 0.29 -12.18
C GLU A 121 -27.97 1.63 -11.50
N PHE A 122 -28.71 1.98 -10.45
CA PHE A 122 -28.44 3.18 -9.66
C PHE A 122 -27.06 3.12 -9.00
N ILE A 123 -26.73 2.03 -8.29
CA ILE A 123 -25.41 1.86 -7.65
C ILE A 123 -24.29 1.88 -8.70
N THR A 124 -24.50 1.23 -9.85
CA THR A 124 -23.55 1.30 -10.98
C THR A 124 -23.33 2.74 -11.43
N ALA A 125 -24.39 3.55 -11.54
CA ALA A 125 -24.27 4.96 -11.89
C ALA A 125 -23.49 5.76 -10.83
N GLN A 126 -23.67 5.45 -9.54
CA GLN A 126 -22.90 6.09 -8.46
C GLN A 126 -21.42 5.72 -8.53
N PHE A 127 -21.09 4.44 -8.77
CA PHE A 127 -19.71 4.01 -8.99
C PHE A 127 -19.08 4.75 -10.17
N ARG A 128 -19.77 4.85 -11.32
CA ARG A 128 -19.29 5.61 -12.48
C ARG A 128 -19.03 7.08 -12.19
N SER A 129 -19.86 7.71 -11.35
CA SER A 129 -19.64 9.10 -10.95
C SER A 129 -18.31 9.25 -10.20
N LEU A 130 -18.04 8.32 -9.27
CA LEU A 130 -16.82 8.31 -8.44
C LEU A 130 -15.58 7.79 -9.18
N ALA A 131 -15.75 7.04 -10.27
CA ALA A 131 -14.67 6.46 -11.06
C ALA A 131 -13.70 7.51 -11.62
N ASN A 132 -14.17 8.74 -11.86
CA ASN A 132 -13.34 9.84 -12.34
C ASN A 132 -12.42 10.42 -11.26
N GLU A 133 -12.67 10.08 -9.99
CA GLU A 133 -11.99 10.67 -8.84
C GLU A 133 -11.11 9.64 -8.11
N ILE A 134 -11.52 8.36 -8.13
CA ILE A 134 -10.78 7.27 -7.49
C ILE A 134 -10.94 5.96 -8.27
N ASN A 135 -9.79 5.35 -8.62
CA ASN A 135 -9.73 4.18 -9.51
C ASN A 135 -10.49 2.94 -8.98
N LEU A 136 -10.68 2.83 -7.66
CA LEU A 136 -11.46 1.75 -7.04
C LEU A 136 -12.85 1.58 -7.67
N PHE A 137 -13.49 2.68 -8.10
CA PHE A 137 -14.83 2.67 -8.68
C PHE A 137 -14.85 2.57 -10.21
N SER A 138 -13.69 2.50 -10.85
CA SER A 138 -13.58 2.40 -12.31
C SER A 138 -14.20 1.11 -12.85
N GLU A 139 -14.85 1.21 -14.01
CA GLU A 139 -15.31 0.04 -14.77
C GLU A 139 -14.14 -0.74 -15.40
N ASP A 140 -13.00 -0.08 -15.56
CA ASP A 140 -11.76 -0.72 -15.99
C ASP A 140 -11.04 -1.42 -14.82
N TYR A 141 -11.56 -1.28 -13.60
CA TYR A 141 -11.05 -2.01 -12.45
C TYR A 141 -11.22 -3.52 -12.68
N LEU A 142 -10.17 -4.30 -12.38
CA LEU A 142 -10.08 -5.69 -12.81
C LEU A 142 -11.26 -6.54 -12.32
N TYR A 143 -11.57 -6.35 -11.04
CA TYR A 143 -12.62 -7.06 -10.32
C TYR A 143 -13.93 -6.23 -10.25
N ASP A 144 -14.17 -5.37 -11.24
CA ASP A 144 -15.44 -4.66 -11.36
C ASP A 144 -16.60 -5.64 -11.62
N LYS A 145 -17.46 -5.82 -10.60
CA LYS A 145 -18.69 -6.61 -10.67
C LYS A 145 -19.66 -6.21 -9.55
N ILE A 146 -20.96 -6.29 -9.84
CA ILE A 146 -22.04 -6.10 -8.86
C ILE A 146 -22.93 -7.36 -8.86
N PRO A 147 -23.40 -7.82 -7.68
CA PRO A 147 -24.31 -8.95 -7.57
C PRO A 147 -25.68 -8.62 -8.16
N ASN A 148 -26.54 -9.63 -8.29
CA ASN A 148 -27.93 -9.39 -8.66
C ASN A 148 -28.61 -8.49 -7.62
N VAL A 149 -29.66 -7.79 -8.05
CA VAL A 149 -30.32 -6.74 -7.27
C VAL A 149 -30.90 -7.21 -5.92
N PHE A 150 -31.33 -8.47 -5.80
CA PHE A 150 -31.84 -9.03 -4.54
C PHE A 150 -30.72 -9.19 -3.51
N ASP A 151 -29.62 -9.83 -3.91
CA ASP A 151 -28.45 -9.97 -3.06
C ASP A 151 -27.83 -8.60 -2.74
N LEU A 152 -27.77 -7.68 -3.72
CA LEU A 152 -27.28 -6.31 -3.52
C LEU A 152 -28.08 -5.56 -2.45
N LYS A 153 -29.41 -5.64 -2.49
CA LYS A 153 -30.28 -4.99 -1.49
C LYS A 153 -29.99 -5.50 -0.09
N GLU A 154 -29.89 -6.82 0.07
CA GLU A 154 -29.55 -7.43 1.36
C GLU A 154 -28.16 -7.02 1.86
N ILE A 155 -27.16 -6.95 0.97
CA ILE A 155 -25.81 -6.47 1.30
C ILE A 155 -25.86 -5.03 1.82
N ILE A 156 -26.56 -4.14 1.11
CA ILE A 156 -26.74 -2.73 1.52
C ILE A 156 -27.44 -2.64 2.88
N ASP A 157 -28.46 -3.47 3.12
CA ASP A 157 -29.15 -3.50 4.40
C ASP A 157 -28.21 -3.90 5.54
N LEU A 158 -27.34 -4.89 5.34
CA LEU A 158 -26.35 -5.30 6.34
C LEU A 158 -25.35 -4.17 6.66
N PHE A 159 -24.91 -3.40 5.65
CA PHE A 159 -24.08 -2.21 5.87
C PHE A 159 -24.82 -1.13 6.67
N ASN A 160 -26.12 -0.98 6.46
CA ASN A 160 -26.96 -0.02 7.18
C ASN A 160 -27.29 -0.45 8.63
N LEU A 161 -27.00 -1.69 9.02
CA LEU A 161 -27.10 -2.14 10.42
C LEU A 161 -25.91 -1.69 11.28
N ILE A 162 -24.81 -1.23 10.67
CA ILE A 162 -23.66 -0.67 11.38
C ILE A 162 -24.01 0.76 11.83
N GLU A 163 -23.72 1.08 13.10
CA GLU A 163 -24.06 2.36 13.72
C GLU A 163 -23.45 3.56 12.98
N GLU A 164 -24.24 4.63 12.80
CA GLU A 164 -23.80 5.83 12.05
C GLU A 164 -22.54 6.48 12.67
N THR A 165 -22.38 6.39 13.99
CA THR A 165 -21.23 6.94 14.70
C THR A 165 -19.92 6.23 14.35
N GLU A 166 -19.95 4.93 14.02
CA GLU A 166 -18.76 4.20 13.60
C GLU A 166 -18.25 4.70 12.25
N TRP A 167 -19.16 4.98 11.31
CA TRP A 167 -18.84 5.51 9.98
C TRP A 167 -18.20 6.92 9.98
N LYS A 168 -18.35 7.67 11.08
CA LYS A 168 -17.74 9.00 11.25
C LYS A 168 -16.31 8.94 11.78
N SER A 169 -15.86 7.79 12.29
CA SER A 169 -14.50 7.60 12.79
C SER A 169 -13.48 7.69 11.65
N ASP A 170 -12.33 8.32 11.90
CA ASP A 170 -11.23 8.35 10.93
C ASP A 170 -10.57 6.98 10.74
N ASP A 171 -10.70 6.09 11.74
CA ASP A 171 -10.02 4.79 11.78
C ASP A 171 -10.92 3.65 11.24
N ILE A 172 -12.18 3.93 10.88
CA ILE A 172 -13.18 2.90 10.51
C ILE A 172 -12.70 2.02 9.36
N MET A 173 -12.06 2.59 8.35
CA MET A 173 -11.56 1.83 7.20
C MET A 173 -10.48 0.82 7.60
N GLY A 174 -9.61 1.18 8.54
CA GLY A 174 -8.62 0.26 9.11
C GLY A 174 -9.29 -0.86 9.91
N TRP A 175 -10.27 -0.52 10.75
CA TRP A 175 -11.01 -1.53 11.54
C TRP A 175 -11.80 -2.51 10.68
N LEU A 176 -12.39 -2.03 9.57
CA LEU A 176 -13.09 -2.87 8.60
C LEU A 176 -12.13 -3.86 7.93
N TYR A 177 -10.94 -3.40 7.53
CA TYR A 177 -9.91 -4.24 6.92
C TYR A 177 -9.43 -5.36 7.84
N GLU A 178 -9.12 -5.02 9.09
CA GLU A 178 -8.70 -6.00 10.10
C GLU A 178 -9.80 -7.01 10.41
N SER A 179 -11.03 -6.52 10.55
CA SER A 179 -12.21 -7.36 10.78
C SER A 179 -12.44 -8.31 9.60
N TYR A 180 -12.20 -7.86 8.36
CA TYR A 180 -12.42 -8.65 7.15
C TYR A 180 -11.51 -9.87 7.08
N ASN A 181 -10.25 -9.76 7.54
CA ASN A 181 -9.24 -10.83 7.44
C ASN A 181 -9.09 -11.64 8.74
N LYS A 182 -9.85 -11.33 9.78
CA LYS A 182 -9.66 -11.89 11.12
C LYS A 182 -9.83 -13.40 11.19
N THR A 183 -10.81 -13.95 10.48
CA THR A 183 -11.10 -15.38 10.44
C THR A 183 -9.95 -16.14 9.79
N GLU A 184 -9.51 -15.71 8.61
CA GLU A 184 -8.37 -16.31 7.89
C GLU A 184 -7.07 -16.23 8.70
N LEU A 185 -6.83 -15.11 9.38
CA LEU A 185 -5.68 -14.95 10.25
C LEU A 185 -5.70 -15.94 11.42
N SER A 186 -6.87 -16.17 12.01
CA SER A 186 -7.05 -17.10 13.13
C SER A 186 -6.81 -18.55 12.67
N GLU A 187 -7.42 -18.96 11.57
CA GLU A 187 -7.22 -20.29 10.96
C GLU A 187 -5.75 -20.54 10.60
N PHE A 188 -5.08 -19.53 10.03
CA PHE A 188 -3.66 -19.62 9.71
C PHE A 188 -2.80 -19.79 10.97
N LYS A 189 -3.05 -19.00 12.02
CA LYS A 189 -2.33 -19.13 13.31
C LYS A 189 -2.55 -20.50 13.96
N GLU A 190 -3.76 -21.05 13.87
CA GLU A 190 -4.08 -22.40 14.38
C GLU A 190 -3.37 -23.51 13.60
N SER A 191 -3.18 -23.33 12.30
CA SER A 191 -2.49 -24.31 11.44
C SER A 191 -1.03 -24.53 11.81
N LYS A 192 -0.39 -23.55 12.50
CA LYS A 192 1.06 -23.52 12.78
C LYS A 192 1.93 -23.69 11.54
N ALA A 193 1.38 -23.41 10.35
CA ALA A 193 2.12 -23.43 9.11
C ALA A 193 3.19 -22.34 9.14
N LYS A 194 4.32 -22.60 8.46
CA LYS A 194 5.35 -21.59 8.25
C LYS A 194 4.81 -20.45 7.40
N ILE A 195 5.34 -19.25 7.64
CA ILE A 195 4.97 -18.03 6.94
C ILE A 195 5.80 -17.96 5.65
N GLU A 196 5.17 -18.30 4.53
CA GLU A 196 5.69 -17.99 3.20
C GLU A 196 5.24 -16.60 2.74
N TYR A 197 5.81 -16.13 1.63
CA TYR A 197 5.60 -14.78 1.08
C TYR A 197 4.12 -14.42 0.91
N ASP A 198 3.28 -15.37 0.47
CA ASP A 198 1.84 -15.19 0.23
C ASP A 198 1.00 -15.10 1.52
N LYS A 199 1.63 -15.36 2.67
CA LYS A 199 1.00 -15.28 4.01
C LYS A 199 1.57 -14.16 4.87
N VAL A 200 2.60 -13.45 4.42
CA VAL A 200 3.19 -12.32 5.15
C VAL A 200 2.13 -11.24 5.40
N SER A 201 1.44 -10.78 4.36
CA SER A 201 0.39 -9.74 4.47
C SER A 201 -0.77 -10.14 5.38
N LEU A 202 -1.14 -11.43 5.41
CA LEU A 202 -2.17 -11.93 6.32
C LEU A 202 -1.67 -11.95 7.78
N SER A 203 -0.47 -12.47 8.00
CA SER A 203 0.10 -12.65 9.34
C SER A 203 0.48 -11.36 10.07
N SER A 204 0.69 -10.27 9.33
CA SER A 204 1.30 -9.03 9.82
C SER A 204 0.34 -7.85 9.96
N GLN A 205 -0.97 -8.11 9.96
CA GLN A 205 -2.00 -7.08 10.11
C GLN A 205 -2.12 -6.62 11.56
N VAL A 206 -1.31 -5.62 11.94
CA VAL A 206 -1.26 -5.11 13.30
C VAL A 206 -1.59 -3.62 13.29
N TYR A 207 -2.75 -3.25 13.85
CA TYR A 207 -3.14 -1.85 14.03
C TYR A 207 -2.14 -1.12 14.92
N THR A 208 -1.50 -0.07 14.40
CA THR A 208 -0.72 0.85 15.24
C THR A 208 -1.64 1.80 15.97
N PRO A 209 -1.68 1.80 17.33
CA PRO A 209 -2.51 2.72 18.07
C PRO A 209 -2.23 4.18 17.70
N LYS A 210 -3.29 4.99 17.57
CA LYS A 210 -3.22 6.37 17.07
C LYS A 210 -2.19 7.24 17.80
N TRP A 211 -2.07 7.09 19.12
CA TRP A 211 -1.11 7.87 19.90
C TRP A 211 0.35 7.51 19.57
N VAL A 212 0.64 6.26 19.20
CA VAL A 212 1.98 5.83 18.79
C VAL A 212 2.31 6.44 17.45
N VAL A 213 1.40 6.31 16.48
CA VAL A 213 1.55 6.93 15.16
C VAL A 213 1.83 8.42 15.31
N LYS A 214 1.04 9.11 16.13
CA LYS A 214 1.24 10.52 16.46
C LYS A 214 2.64 10.77 17.02
N PHE A 215 3.04 10.04 18.06
CA PHE A 215 4.34 10.23 18.68
C PHE A 215 5.49 10.06 17.67
N LEU A 216 5.42 9.02 16.84
CA LEU A 216 6.46 8.70 15.87
C LEU A 216 6.56 9.75 14.75
N VAL A 217 5.43 10.21 14.22
CA VAL A 217 5.40 11.23 13.16
C VAL A 217 5.79 12.61 13.70
N ASP A 218 5.28 13.02 14.87
CA ASP A 218 5.66 14.28 15.52
C ASP A 218 7.18 14.34 15.72
N ASN A 219 7.78 13.25 16.19
CA ASN A 219 9.20 13.17 16.51
C ASN A 219 10.12 12.80 15.33
N SER A 220 9.56 12.58 14.13
CA SER A 220 10.29 12.45 12.87
C SER A 220 10.06 13.65 11.96
N LEU A 221 8.91 13.72 11.30
CA LEU A 221 8.53 14.76 10.36
C LEU A 221 8.49 16.12 11.05
N GLY A 222 7.85 16.21 12.22
CA GLY A 222 7.79 17.46 12.97
C GLY A 222 9.15 17.92 13.46
N LYS A 223 9.98 16.97 13.92
CA LYS A 223 11.36 17.26 14.28
C LYS A 223 12.16 17.79 13.10
N LEU A 224 12.11 17.11 11.96
CA LEU A 224 12.79 17.52 10.73
C LEU A 224 12.34 18.92 10.28
N TYR A 225 11.05 19.22 10.36
CA TYR A 225 10.52 20.54 10.04
C TYR A 225 11.07 21.64 10.96
N LEU A 226 11.08 21.41 12.28
CA LEU A 226 11.63 22.38 13.23
C LEU A 226 13.16 22.53 13.16
N GLU A 227 13.89 21.55 12.63
CA GLU A 227 15.32 21.71 12.32
C GLU A 227 15.54 22.79 11.24
N MET A 228 14.57 23.00 10.34
CA MET A 228 14.58 24.05 9.30
C MET A 228 13.94 25.36 9.80
N TYR A 229 12.84 25.26 10.55
CA TYR A 229 12.00 26.37 11.00
C TYR A 229 11.75 26.33 12.53
N PRO A 230 12.78 26.61 13.36
CA PRO A 230 12.69 26.50 14.83
C PRO A 230 11.70 27.48 15.48
N ASP A 231 11.38 28.58 14.80
CA ASP A 231 10.46 29.62 15.27
C ASP A 231 9.00 29.33 14.93
N SER A 232 8.73 28.27 14.16
CA SER A 232 7.37 27.86 13.79
C SER A 232 6.48 27.63 15.01
N ALA A 233 5.21 28.02 14.89
CA ALA A 233 4.20 27.79 15.93
C ALA A 233 3.83 26.30 16.08
N LEU A 234 4.19 25.44 15.11
CA LEU A 234 3.87 24.02 15.15
C LEU A 234 4.47 23.31 16.37
N LYS A 235 5.56 23.83 16.95
CA LYS A 235 6.14 23.29 18.20
C LYS A 235 5.20 23.36 19.40
N GLU A 236 4.20 24.24 19.37
CA GLU A 236 3.17 24.36 20.42
C GLU A 236 1.96 23.45 20.15
N LYS A 237 1.73 23.07 18.89
CA LYS A 237 0.62 22.20 18.47
C LYS A 237 0.96 20.71 18.66
N TYR A 238 2.22 20.34 18.44
CA TYR A 238 2.69 18.96 18.42
C TYR A 238 3.66 18.64 19.54
N LEU A 239 3.70 17.37 19.97
CA LEU A 239 4.56 16.94 21.07
C LEU A 239 5.93 16.48 20.53
N ILE A 240 6.76 17.46 20.19
CA ILE A 240 8.08 17.23 19.58
C ILE A 240 9.16 17.28 20.66
N ALA A 241 9.76 16.14 20.96
CA ALA A 241 10.81 16.02 21.95
C ALA A 241 12.09 16.74 21.53
N ASN A 242 12.69 17.45 22.48
CA ASN A 242 13.92 18.22 22.31
C ASN A 242 13.84 19.23 21.14
N ALA A 243 12.68 19.84 20.88
CA ALA A 243 12.47 20.76 19.76
C ALA A 243 13.66 21.73 19.55
N PRO A 244 14.23 21.81 18.33
CA PRO A 244 15.38 22.67 18.04
C PRO A 244 15.09 24.13 18.38
N LYS A 245 16.05 24.78 19.05
CA LYS A 245 15.96 26.22 19.38
C LYS A 245 16.58 27.13 18.32
N THR A 246 17.42 26.56 17.46
CA THR A 246 18.12 27.25 16.38
C THR A 246 18.03 26.37 15.14
N ARG A 247 18.16 26.99 13.95
CA ARG A 247 18.17 26.25 12.68
C ARG A 247 19.40 25.35 12.62
N THR A 248 19.20 24.08 12.31
CA THR A 248 20.26 23.07 12.17
C THR A 248 20.21 22.34 10.83
N ARG A 249 19.20 22.61 10.00
CA ARG A 249 19.02 22.07 8.66
C ARG A 249 18.71 23.20 7.68
N GLU A 250 19.21 23.08 6.46
CA GLU A 250 18.85 23.99 5.38
C GLU A 250 17.36 23.84 5.01
N PRO A 251 16.62 24.95 4.86
CA PRO A 251 15.21 24.89 4.52
C PRO A 251 14.95 24.25 3.15
N LYS A 252 13.98 23.35 3.11
CA LYS A 252 13.37 22.84 1.89
C LYS A 252 11.98 23.43 1.70
N LYS A 253 11.50 23.48 0.47
CA LYS A 253 10.07 23.77 0.23
C LYS A 253 9.22 22.59 0.73
N PRO A 254 7.99 22.82 1.22
CA PRO A 254 7.11 21.74 1.65
C PRO A 254 6.98 20.59 0.65
N GLU A 255 6.86 20.86 -0.64
CA GLU A 255 6.72 19.87 -1.73
C GLU A 255 7.96 18.99 -1.92
N GLU A 256 9.12 19.43 -1.42
CA GLU A 256 10.38 18.70 -1.53
C GLU A 256 10.60 17.73 -0.36
N ILE A 257 9.82 17.83 0.72
CA ILE A 257 9.94 16.99 1.91
C ILE A 257 9.18 15.68 1.68
N LYS A 258 9.88 14.55 1.62
CA LYS A 258 9.25 13.25 1.29
C LYS A 258 9.23 12.30 2.47
N LEU A 259 8.06 11.73 2.76
CA LEU A 259 7.86 10.70 3.77
C LEU A 259 7.43 9.39 3.12
N ILE A 260 8.12 8.29 3.47
CA ILE A 260 7.77 6.94 3.03
C ILE A 260 7.38 6.05 4.20
N ASP A 261 6.36 5.22 3.98
CA ASP A 261 6.13 4.00 4.74
C ASP A 261 6.31 2.76 3.83
N PRO A 262 7.34 1.93 4.04
CA PRO A 262 7.60 0.76 3.19
C PRO A 262 6.73 -0.46 3.52
N ALA A 263 5.80 -0.35 4.47
CA ALA A 263 4.78 -1.34 4.80
C ALA A 263 3.55 -0.65 5.43
N PRO A 264 2.85 0.22 4.67
CA PRO A 264 1.84 1.12 5.23
C PRO A 264 0.58 0.41 5.72
N GLY A 265 0.30 -0.82 5.25
CA GLY A 265 -0.96 -1.49 5.50
C GLY A 265 -2.13 -0.60 5.09
N SER A 266 -3.10 -0.41 6.00
CA SER A 266 -4.24 0.50 5.79
C SER A 266 -3.88 1.99 5.80
N GLY A 267 -2.62 2.34 6.08
CA GLY A 267 -2.08 3.69 5.91
C GLY A 267 -2.07 4.58 7.14
N ASN A 268 -2.17 4.05 8.37
CA ASN A 268 -2.27 4.85 9.59
C ASN A 268 -1.20 5.96 9.69
N PHE A 269 0.06 5.63 9.39
CA PHE A 269 1.15 6.62 9.38
C PHE A 269 0.95 7.70 8.32
N LEU A 270 0.60 7.31 7.09
CA LEU A 270 0.40 8.24 5.98
C LEU A 270 -0.83 9.14 6.19
N LEU A 271 -1.90 8.61 6.79
CA LEU A 271 -3.10 9.37 7.15
C LEU A 271 -2.82 10.43 8.21
N TYR A 272 -2.01 10.13 9.23
CA TYR A 272 -1.61 11.12 10.23
C TYR A 272 -0.57 12.11 9.67
N ALA A 273 0.38 11.62 8.85
CA ALA A 273 1.35 12.48 8.16
C ALA A 273 0.66 13.48 7.23
N PHE A 274 -0.46 13.11 6.59
CA PHE A 274 -1.28 14.04 5.82
C PHE A 274 -1.71 15.25 6.65
N ASP A 275 -2.24 15.02 7.85
CA ASP A 275 -2.67 16.12 8.74
C ASP A 275 -1.48 16.99 9.17
N PHE A 276 -0.33 16.37 9.45
CA PHE A 276 0.88 17.11 9.81
C PHE A 276 1.41 17.96 8.64
N PHE A 277 1.50 17.38 7.44
CA PHE A 277 1.90 18.13 6.25
C PHE A 277 0.94 19.28 5.98
N PHE A 278 -0.37 19.09 6.17
CA PHE A 278 -1.34 20.17 6.00
C PHE A 278 -1.00 21.39 6.85
N ASP A 279 -0.63 21.16 8.11
CA ASP A 279 -0.18 22.22 9.01
C ASP A 279 1.20 22.81 8.63
N ILE A 280 2.12 22.01 8.08
CA ILE A 280 3.38 22.51 7.49
C ILE A 280 3.10 23.50 6.35
N TYR A 281 2.23 23.14 5.41
CA TYR A 281 1.92 23.99 4.27
C TYR A 281 1.22 25.29 4.70
N LEU A 282 0.30 25.22 5.67
CA LEU A 282 -0.33 26.42 6.25
C LEU A 282 0.69 27.33 6.94
N ASP A 283 1.63 26.78 7.71
CA ASP A 283 2.69 27.54 8.37
C ASP A 283 3.63 28.23 7.35
N GLN A 284 3.77 27.65 6.15
CA GLN A 284 4.51 28.24 5.03
C GLN A 284 3.67 29.18 4.14
N GLY A 285 2.38 29.38 4.45
CA GLY A 285 1.52 30.36 3.80
C GLY A 285 0.86 29.89 2.49
N TYR A 286 0.70 28.58 2.30
CA TYR A 286 -0.01 28.04 1.13
C TYR A 286 -1.54 28.18 1.26
N ASP A 287 -2.22 28.19 0.12
CA ASP A 287 -3.69 28.21 0.06
C ASP A 287 -4.27 26.87 0.51
N GLU A 288 -5.18 26.92 1.49
CA GLU A 288 -5.82 25.74 2.09
C GLU A 288 -6.45 24.79 1.04
N ASP A 289 -6.98 25.34 -0.05
CA ASP A 289 -7.67 24.56 -1.09
C ASP A 289 -6.72 23.70 -1.94
N ASP A 290 -5.46 24.12 -2.10
CA ASP A 290 -4.46 23.43 -2.94
C ASP A 290 -3.65 22.39 -2.15
N ILE A 291 -3.51 22.58 -0.84
CA ILE A 291 -2.68 21.76 0.05
C ILE A 291 -2.96 20.26 -0.07
N PRO A 292 -4.23 19.77 -0.04
CA PRO A 292 -4.50 18.33 -0.08
C PRO A 292 -3.91 17.62 -1.30
N LYS A 293 -3.95 18.27 -2.46
CA LYS A 293 -3.36 17.74 -3.70
C LYS A 293 -1.85 17.70 -3.60
N LEU A 294 -1.23 18.79 -3.15
CA LEU A 294 0.22 18.89 -3.01
C LEU A 294 0.77 17.80 -2.08
N ILE A 295 0.09 17.51 -0.97
CA ILE A 295 0.49 16.46 -0.02
C ILE A 295 0.49 15.07 -0.66
N ILE A 296 -0.63 14.70 -1.29
CA ILE A 296 -0.79 13.35 -1.85
C ILE A 296 0.17 13.13 -3.02
N GLU A 297 0.40 14.15 -3.84
CA GLU A 297 1.21 14.03 -5.06
C GLU A 297 2.72 14.17 -4.83
N ASN A 298 3.15 14.89 -3.78
CA ASN A 298 4.57 15.21 -3.58
C ASN A 298 5.18 14.68 -2.27
N ASN A 299 4.39 14.47 -1.22
CA ASN A 299 4.93 14.23 0.12
C ASN A 299 4.80 12.78 0.60
N LEU A 300 3.68 12.11 0.30
CA LEU A 300 3.34 10.81 0.87
C LEU A 300 3.65 9.65 -0.09
N TYR A 301 4.45 8.70 0.39
CA TYR A 301 4.89 7.54 -0.37
C TYR A 301 4.66 6.25 0.40
N GLY A 302 4.26 5.19 -0.31
CA GLY A 302 3.99 3.90 0.32
C GLY A 302 4.15 2.70 -0.60
N ILE A 303 4.64 1.59 -0.05
CA ILE A 303 4.70 0.30 -0.74
C ILE A 303 4.14 -0.78 0.17
N ASP A 304 3.12 -1.50 -0.28
CA ASP A 304 2.63 -2.70 0.38
C ASP A 304 2.60 -3.87 -0.62
N ILE A 305 2.63 -5.10 -0.10
CA ILE A 305 2.48 -6.30 -0.92
C ILE A 305 1.00 -6.62 -1.17
N ASP A 306 0.10 -6.13 -0.30
CA ASP A 306 -1.33 -6.35 -0.44
C ASP A 306 -2.01 -5.19 -1.18
N ASP A 307 -2.45 -5.46 -2.41
CA ASP A 307 -3.31 -4.58 -3.23
C ASP A 307 -4.48 -4.00 -2.42
N ARG A 308 -5.03 -4.81 -1.53
CA ARG A 308 -6.21 -4.50 -0.72
C ARG A 308 -5.92 -3.42 0.30
N ALA A 309 -4.75 -3.50 0.95
CA ALA A 309 -4.29 -2.52 1.91
C ALA A 309 -4.03 -1.16 1.23
N ILE A 310 -3.41 -1.17 0.06
CA ILE A 310 -3.17 0.02 -0.77
C ILE A 310 -4.47 0.70 -1.18
N GLN A 311 -5.47 -0.06 -1.62
CA GLN A 311 -6.79 0.50 -1.95
C GLN A 311 -7.41 1.25 -0.77
N ILE A 312 -7.32 0.68 0.44
CA ILE A 312 -7.84 1.30 1.65
C ILE A 312 -7.06 2.55 2.03
N CYS A 313 -5.73 2.51 1.95
CA CYS A 313 -4.87 3.66 2.22
C CYS A 313 -5.17 4.82 1.26
N GLN A 314 -5.22 4.56 -0.05
CA GLN A 314 -5.56 5.55 -1.07
C GLN A 314 -6.95 6.15 -0.84
N LEU A 315 -7.94 5.32 -0.52
CA LEU A 315 -9.30 5.77 -0.21
C LEU A 315 -9.35 6.64 1.04
N GLY A 316 -8.63 6.27 2.11
CA GLY A 316 -8.56 7.07 3.34
C GLY A 316 -7.96 8.46 3.09
N LEU A 317 -6.88 8.53 2.32
CA LEU A 317 -6.26 9.80 1.93
C LEU A 317 -7.16 10.64 1.02
N TYR A 318 -7.85 10.00 0.07
CA TYR A 318 -8.83 10.65 -0.78
C TYR A 318 -9.97 11.27 0.03
N ILE A 319 -10.52 10.53 1.01
CA ILE A 319 -11.57 11.02 1.91
C ILE A 319 -11.07 12.21 2.72
N LYS A 320 -9.87 12.12 3.31
CA LYS A 320 -9.24 13.24 4.03
C LYS A 320 -9.06 14.47 3.14
N ALA A 321 -8.63 14.30 1.90
CA ALA A 321 -8.50 15.40 0.96
C ALA A 321 -9.85 16.06 0.65
N LYS A 322 -10.91 15.26 0.47
CA LYS A 322 -12.28 15.76 0.23
C LYS A 322 -12.90 16.47 1.42
N GLU A 323 -12.54 16.08 2.65
CA GLU A 323 -12.95 16.80 3.86
C GLU A 323 -12.39 18.22 3.91
N LYS A 324 -11.20 18.44 3.32
CA LYS A 324 -10.57 19.76 3.21
C LYS A 324 -11.10 20.54 2.02
N ASN A 325 -11.09 19.94 0.83
CA ASN A 325 -11.61 20.54 -0.40
C ASN A 325 -12.50 19.54 -1.15
N ARG A 326 -13.82 19.77 -1.13
CA ARG A 326 -14.81 18.88 -1.76
C ARG A 326 -14.66 18.76 -3.28
N SER A 327 -14.10 19.77 -3.93
CA SER A 327 -13.92 19.81 -5.38
C SER A 327 -12.55 19.32 -5.85
N ILE A 328 -11.68 18.90 -4.92
CA ILE A 328 -10.31 18.50 -5.21
C ILE A 328 -10.28 17.33 -6.19
N LYS A 329 -9.29 17.36 -7.09
CA LYS A 329 -8.95 16.26 -7.98
C LYS A 329 -7.51 15.86 -7.72
N ILE A 330 -7.32 14.58 -7.41
CA ILE A 330 -6.01 13.98 -7.20
C ILE A 330 -5.62 13.26 -8.49
N GLU A 331 -4.48 13.62 -9.05
CA GLU A 331 -4.01 13.03 -10.32
C GLU A 331 -3.21 11.76 -10.09
N LYS A 332 -2.46 11.69 -8.98
CA LYS A 332 -1.56 10.59 -8.66
C LYS A 332 -1.50 10.30 -7.16
N PHE A 333 -1.51 9.03 -6.80
CA PHE A 333 -1.06 8.55 -5.50
C PHE A 333 0.32 7.92 -5.65
N ASN A 334 1.27 8.26 -4.76
CA ASN A 334 2.56 7.57 -4.71
C ASN A 334 2.54 6.40 -3.71
N ILE A 335 1.40 5.70 -3.63
CA ILE A 335 1.16 4.59 -2.72
C ILE A 335 0.71 3.42 -3.56
N VAL A 336 1.55 2.39 -3.65
CA VAL A 336 1.38 1.35 -4.67
C VAL A 336 1.62 -0.03 -4.11
N SER A 337 1.00 -1.00 -4.79
CA SER A 337 1.19 -2.40 -4.48
C SER A 337 2.33 -2.98 -5.29
N SER A 338 3.06 -3.92 -4.68
CA SER A 338 4.04 -4.74 -5.38
C SER A 338 3.46 -6.00 -6.01
N ASP A 339 2.15 -6.27 -5.89
CA ASP A 339 1.47 -7.42 -6.47
C ASP A 339 1.29 -7.28 -7.99
N PHE A 340 2.39 -7.22 -8.74
CA PHE A 340 2.38 -7.20 -10.21
C PHE A 340 3.25 -8.30 -10.79
N TYR A 341 2.93 -8.69 -12.02
CA TYR A 341 3.64 -9.74 -12.74
C TYR A 341 4.34 -9.18 -13.97
N LEU A 342 5.65 -9.39 -14.02
CA LEU A 342 6.49 -9.05 -15.18
C LEU A 342 6.85 -10.31 -15.98
N PRO A 343 6.96 -10.22 -17.32
CA PRO A 343 7.36 -11.35 -18.14
C PRO A 343 8.82 -11.76 -17.89
N GLU A 344 9.18 -12.98 -18.30
CA GLU A 344 10.57 -13.47 -18.34
C GLU A 344 11.51 -12.49 -19.06
N TYR A 345 12.75 -12.35 -18.57
CA TYR A 345 13.73 -11.43 -19.19
C TYR A 345 13.93 -11.72 -20.69
N ASP A 346 13.96 -12.99 -21.09
CA ASP A 346 14.17 -13.37 -22.49
C ASP A 346 13.08 -12.85 -23.44
N ASN A 347 11.88 -12.61 -22.92
CA ASN A 347 10.80 -12.01 -23.71
C ASN A 347 11.06 -10.52 -23.97
N VAL A 348 11.74 -9.81 -23.06
CA VAL A 348 11.99 -8.36 -23.10
C VAL A 348 13.40 -7.96 -23.47
N LYS A 349 14.32 -8.93 -23.57
CA LYS A 349 15.76 -8.70 -23.78
C LYS A 349 16.05 -7.78 -24.96
N ASN A 350 15.30 -7.91 -26.06
CA ASN A 350 15.52 -7.11 -27.27
C ASN A 350 15.31 -5.62 -27.03
N VAL A 351 14.49 -5.24 -26.04
CA VAL A 351 14.28 -3.81 -25.73
C VAL A 351 15.48 -3.23 -24.98
N PHE A 352 16.17 -4.04 -24.18
CA PHE A 352 17.39 -3.64 -23.47
C PHE A 352 18.63 -3.81 -24.35
N GLU A 353 18.74 -4.89 -25.11
CA GLU A 353 19.90 -5.29 -25.92
C GLU A 353 19.90 -4.72 -27.36
N ALA A 354 18.85 -3.99 -27.78
CA ALA A 354 18.84 -3.28 -29.06
C ALA A 354 19.87 -2.15 -29.13
N ASP A 355 20.41 -1.73 -27.98
CA ASP A 355 21.41 -0.68 -27.88
C ASP A 355 22.83 -1.27 -27.85
N GLN A 356 23.60 -1.01 -28.90
CA GLN A 356 24.97 -1.51 -29.06
C GLN A 356 25.97 -0.90 -28.07
N SER A 357 25.54 0.05 -27.22
CA SER A 357 26.37 0.72 -26.21
C SER A 357 26.48 -0.02 -24.87
N LEU A 358 25.66 -1.05 -24.61
CA LEU A 358 25.69 -1.75 -23.32
C LEU A 358 26.77 -2.84 -23.28
N ASP A 359 27.65 -2.74 -22.29
CA ASP A 359 28.64 -3.76 -22.00
C ASP A 359 28.01 -5.01 -21.35
N SER A 360 28.75 -6.12 -21.34
CA SER A 360 28.29 -7.38 -20.75
C SER A 360 27.95 -7.29 -19.25
N GLY A 361 28.58 -6.36 -18.52
CA GLY A 361 28.32 -6.10 -17.11
C GLY A 361 26.96 -5.46 -16.90
N SER A 362 26.63 -4.42 -17.68
CA SER A 362 25.34 -3.74 -17.62
C SER A 362 24.19 -4.67 -18.00
N VAL A 363 24.31 -5.46 -19.06
CA VAL A 363 23.28 -6.46 -19.44
C VAL A 363 23.02 -7.46 -18.31
N LYS A 364 24.08 -7.93 -17.64
CA LYS A 364 23.93 -8.82 -16.49
C LYS A 364 23.24 -8.15 -15.31
N LEU A 365 23.54 -6.87 -15.03
CA LEU A 365 22.86 -6.10 -14.00
C LEU A 365 21.38 -5.91 -14.33
N ILE A 366 21.04 -5.52 -15.56
CA ILE A 366 19.66 -5.38 -16.02
C ILE A 366 18.90 -6.69 -15.80
N LYS A 367 19.46 -7.82 -16.26
CA LYS A 367 18.84 -9.13 -16.07
C LYS A 367 18.62 -9.44 -14.59
N ASN A 368 19.61 -9.18 -13.74
CA ASN A 368 19.48 -9.43 -12.31
C ASN A 368 18.44 -8.53 -11.62
N VAL A 369 18.33 -7.26 -12.01
CA VAL A 369 17.32 -6.34 -11.48
C VAL A 369 15.94 -6.71 -12.00
N TRP A 370 15.83 -7.11 -13.27
CA TRP A 370 14.59 -7.58 -13.87
C TRP A 370 14.06 -8.83 -13.17
N GLU A 371 14.93 -9.80 -12.90
CA GLU A 371 14.55 -11.01 -12.18
C GLU A 371 14.10 -10.70 -10.73
N ASP A 372 14.74 -9.78 -10.03
CA ASP A 372 14.24 -9.33 -8.72
C ASP A 372 12.84 -8.72 -8.81
N LEU A 373 12.61 -7.86 -9.80
CA LEU A 373 11.34 -7.18 -10.01
C LEU A 373 10.21 -8.15 -10.31
N ARG A 374 10.51 -9.25 -11.01
CA ARG A 374 9.54 -10.33 -11.21
C ARG A 374 9.09 -10.97 -9.89
N PHE A 375 9.89 -10.87 -8.83
CA PHE A 375 9.55 -11.34 -7.49
C PHE A 375 9.06 -10.21 -6.56
N ALA A 376 8.74 -9.02 -7.09
CA ALA A 376 8.18 -7.93 -6.30
C ALA A 376 6.88 -8.32 -5.59
N TYR A 377 6.02 -9.11 -6.23
CA TYR A 377 4.79 -9.63 -5.61
C TYR A 377 5.04 -10.59 -4.43
N LYS A 378 6.29 -11.06 -4.25
CA LYS A 378 6.68 -11.91 -3.11
C LYS A 378 7.37 -11.14 -1.99
N PHE A 379 8.23 -10.20 -2.34
CA PHE A 379 9.15 -9.59 -1.38
C PHE A 379 8.90 -8.09 -1.16
N GLY A 380 8.03 -7.48 -1.98
CA GLY A 380 7.61 -6.10 -1.86
C GLY A 380 8.76 -5.11 -1.74
N SER A 381 8.66 -4.20 -0.78
CA SER A 381 9.67 -3.18 -0.53
C SER A 381 11.03 -3.75 -0.11
N LEU A 382 11.14 -5.01 0.32
CA LEU A 382 12.42 -5.63 0.70
C LEU A 382 13.36 -5.91 -0.48
N LEU A 383 12.94 -5.65 -1.73
CA LEU A 383 13.86 -5.69 -2.86
C LEU A 383 14.95 -4.61 -2.73
N SER A 384 16.22 -5.01 -2.90
CA SER A 384 17.40 -4.14 -2.77
C SER A 384 17.96 -3.73 -4.13
N ILE A 385 17.17 -3.02 -4.93
CA ILE A 385 17.57 -2.61 -6.29
C ILE A 385 18.75 -1.64 -6.25
N GLU A 386 18.66 -0.58 -5.45
CA GLU A 386 19.72 0.44 -5.31
C GLU A 386 21.03 -0.15 -4.81
N GLU A 387 20.98 -1.13 -3.90
CA GLU A 387 22.18 -1.79 -3.39
C GLU A 387 22.94 -2.53 -4.49
N LYS A 388 22.24 -3.12 -5.47
CA LYS A 388 22.88 -3.77 -6.62
C LYS A 388 23.60 -2.75 -7.51
N PHE A 389 22.98 -1.59 -7.76
CA PHE A 389 23.63 -0.50 -8.48
C PHE A 389 24.83 0.05 -7.72
N ASN A 390 24.70 0.31 -6.42
CA ASN A 390 25.78 0.82 -5.57
C ASN A 390 26.95 -0.17 -5.48
N ASN A 391 26.68 -1.48 -5.33
CA ASN A 391 27.71 -2.51 -5.32
C ASN A 391 28.51 -2.59 -6.63
N GLN A 392 27.87 -2.32 -7.78
CA GLN A 392 28.56 -2.23 -9.06
C GLN A 392 29.36 -0.92 -9.16
N PHE A 393 28.78 0.19 -8.71
CA PHE A 393 29.46 1.48 -8.64
C PHE A 393 30.72 1.43 -7.76
N ASP A 394 30.66 0.80 -6.58
CA ASP A 394 31.79 0.62 -5.67
C ASP A 394 32.92 -0.22 -6.29
N LYS A 395 32.58 -1.20 -7.14
CA LYS A 395 33.59 -1.95 -7.90
C LYS A 395 34.28 -1.07 -8.93
N LEU A 396 33.53 -0.19 -9.60
CA LEU A 396 34.07 0.76 -10.58
C LEU A 396 34.94 1.83 -9.90
N LEU A 397 34.54 2.33 -8.72
CA LEU A 397 35.34 3.26 -7.93
C LEU A 397 36.70 2.67 -7.53
N LYS A 398 36.78 1.38 -7.24
CA LYS A 398 38.06 0.69 -6.96
C LYS A 398 38.99 0.62 -8.18
N THR A 399 38.46 0.79 -9.38
CA THR A 399 39.22 0.85 -10.63
C THR A 399 39.44 2.27 -11.15
N LYS A 400 39.07 3.30 -10.37
CA LYS A 400 39.14 4.71 -10.77
C LYS A 400 40.54 5.14 -11.23
N ASP A 401 41.59 4.65 -10.57
CA ASP A 401 42.99 5.01 -10.89
C ASP A 401 43.52 4.36 -12.18
N THR A 402 42.70 3.62 -12.92
CA THR A 402 43.08 3.05 -14.23
C THR A 402 42.91 4.07 -15.36
N LEU A 403 43.58 3.84 -16.50
CA LEU A 403 43.61 4.76 -17.65
C LEU A 403 42.22 5.16 -18.19
N PHE A 404 41.17 4.38 -17.87
CA PHE A 404 39.78 4.59 -18.29
C PHE A 404 38.79 4.63 -17.12
N GLY A 405 39.27 4.70 -15.87
CA GLY A 405 38.42 4.58 -14.67
C GLY A 405 37.34 5.66 -14.58
N ASP A 406 37.69 6.92 -14.86
CA ASP A 406 36.74 8.04 -14.85
C ASP A 406 35.67 7.91 -15.97
N VAL A 407 36.07 7.44 -17.15
CA VAL A 407 35.15 7.21 -18.28
C VAL A 407 34.13 6.14 -17.93
N HIS A 408 34.57 5.02 -17.34
CA HIS A 408 33.67 3.95 -16.93
C HIS A 408 32.70 4.34 -15.81
N ILE A 409 33.13 5.24 -14.90
CA ILE A 409 32.26 5.80 -13.86
C ILE A 409 31.16 6.66 -14.50
N GLU A 410 31.53 7.54 -15.43
CA GLU A 410 30.57 8.39 -16.15
C GLU A 410 29.59 7.58 -17.00
N GLU A 411 30.08 6.58 -17.74
CA GLU A 411 29.26 5.63 -18.52
C GLU A 411 28.25 4.90 -17.63
N PHE A 412 28.67 4.41 -16.46
CA PHE A 412 27.77 3.72 -15.54
C PHE A 412 26.75 4.66 -14.90
N SER A 413 27.16 5.89 -14.56
CA SER A 413 26.23 6.92 -14.07
C SER A 413 25.17 7.26 -15.12
N ASN A 414 25.55 7.42 -16.39
CA ASN A 414 24.62 7.64 -17.49
C ASN A 414 23.69 6.42 -17.68
N PHE A 415 24.24 5.21 -17.64
CA PHE A 415 23.46 3.97 -17.67
C PHE A 415 22.41 3.91 -16.56
N ARG A 416 22.78 4.21 -15.30
CA ARG A 416 21.85 4.22 -14.15
C ARG A 416 20.73 5.24 -14.36
N ASN A 417 21.05 6.43 -14.88
CA ASN A 417 20.06 7.47 -15.17
C ASN A 417 19.11 7.08 -16.30
N GLU A 418 19.58 6.34 -17.30
CA GLU A 418 18.77 5.87 -18.42
C GLU A 418 18.03 4.55 -18.17
N PHE A 419 18.45 3.77 -17.17
CA PHE A 419 17.89 2.46 -16.85
C PHE A 419 16.38 2.53 -16.59
N PHE A 420 15.94 3.42 -15.69
CA PHE A 420 14.53 3.55 -15.35
C PHE A 420 13.68 4.09 -16.51
N PRO A 421 14.09 5.14 -17.25
CA PRO A 421 13.41 5.54 -18.48
C PRO A 421 13.29 4.41 -19.53
N ARG A 422 14.35 3.62 -19.73
CA ARG A 422 14.31 2.47 -20.65
C ARG A 422 13.32 1.42 -20.17
N LEU A 423 13.36 1.08 -18.90
CA LEU A 423 12.41 0.16 -18.29
C LEU A 423 10.96 0.66 -18.44
N LYS A 424 10.73 1.97 -18.28
CA LYS A 424 9.45 2.62 -18.60
C LYS A 424 9.00 2.37 -20.03
N SER A 425 9.90 2.53 -21.00
CA SER A 425 9.59 2.28 -22.40
C SER A 425 9.27 0.80 -22.69
N VAL A 426 9.95 -0.13 -22.02
CA VAL A 426 9.77 -1.58 -22.19
C VAL A 426 8.35 -1.95 -21.79
N VAL A 427 8.00 -1.69 -20.54
CA VAL A 427 6.72 -2.18 -20.01
C VAL A 427 5.56 -1.45 -20.71
N ALA A 428 5.69 -0.17 -21.07
CA ALA A 428 4.68 0.54 -21.88
C ALA A 428 4.45 -0.11 -23.26
N LYS A 429 5.49 -0.63 -23.92
CA LYS A 429 5.35 -1.37 -25.18
C LYS A 429 4.64 -2.72 -24.97
N TYR A 430 4.91 -3.41 -23.86
CA TYR A 430 4.20 -4.65 -23.52
C TYR A 430 2.72 -4.43 -23.23
N SER A 431 2.36 -3.32 -22.57
CA SER A 431 0.95 -2.97 -22.32
C SER A 431 0.17 -2.71 -23.61
N ASN A 432 0.82 -2.22 -24.66
CA ASN A 432 0.18 -1.90 -25.94
C ASN A 432 0.10 -3.11 -26.91
N GLY A 433 0.91 -4.15 -26.72
CA GLY A 433 1.04 -5.28 -27.66
C GLY A 433 0.04 -6.43 -27.46
N LYS A 434 -0.66 -6.49 -26.32
CA LYS A 434 -1.73 -7.47 -26.05
C LYS A 434 -2.88 -6.72 -25.38
N GLY A 435 -4.05 -6.68 -26.00
CA GLY A 435 -5.24 -5.91 -25.57
C GLY A 435 -5.88 -6.31 -24.23
N ASN A 436 -5.12 -6.83 -23.27
CA ASN A 436 -5.60 -7.19 -21.94
C ASN A 436 -5.50 -5.99 -21.01
N LYS A 437 -6.65 -5.44 -20.61
CA LYS A 437 -6.79 -4.40 -19.57
C LYS A 437 -5.98 -4.73 -18.29
N PHE A 438 -5.88 -6.03 -17.95
CA PHE A 438 -5.07 -6.58 -16.86
C PHE A 438 -3.60 -6.13 -16.87
N LEU A 439 -2.98 -6.10 -18.05
CA LEU A 439 -1.56 -5.75 -18.17
C LEU A 439 -1.33 -4.24 -17.98
N LYS A 440 -2.32 -3.39 -18.23
CA LYS A 440 -2.13 -1.93 -18.23
C LYS A 440 -2.10 -1.33 -16.82
N SER A 441 -3.01 -1.72 -15.93
CA SER A 441 -3.02 -1.22 -14.53
C SER A 441 -1.81 -1.73 -13.75
N LYS A 442 -1.57 -3.04 -13.76
CA LYS A 442 -0.42 -3.68 -13.08
C LYS A 442 0.94 -3.18 -13.61
N THR A 443 1.00 -2.73 -14.86
CA THR A 443 2.18 -2.03 -15.41
C THR A 443 2.41 -0.67 -14.75
N ILE A 444 1.37 0.14 -14.58
CA ILE A 444 1.51 1.47 -13.95
C ILE A 444 1.97 1.31 -12.50
N ASP A 445 1.42 0.33 -11.79
CA ASP A 445 1.83 0.00 -10.42
C ASP A 445 3.30 -0.41 -10.37
N SER A 446 3.77 -1.23 -11.32
CA SER A 446 5.19 -1.62 -11.41
C SER A 446 6.15 -0.45 -11.61
N PHE A 447 5.74 0.59 -12.35
CA PHE A 447 6.56 1.79 -12.54
C PHE A 447 6.62 2.65 -11.30
N SER A 448 5.46 2.89 -10.71
CA SER A 448 5.37 3.68 -9.49
C SER A 448 6.15 2.99 -8.38
N PHE A 449 6.04 1.65 -8.26
CA PHE A 449 6.83 0.85 -7.32
C PHE A 449 8.33 1.09 -7.51
N LEU A 450 8.79 1.09 -8.76
CA LEU A 450 10.18 1.34 -9.10
C LEU A 450 10.66 2.76 -8.79
N GLU A 451 9.86 3.77 -9.13
CA GLU A 451 10.16 5.16 -8.75
C GLU A 451 10.30 5.28 -7.23
N ILE A 452 9.42 4.62 -6.48
CA ILE A 452 9.35 4.73 -5.03
C ILE A 452 10.53 4.00 -4.38
N ILE A 453 10.84 2.77 -4.80
CA ILE A 453 11.89 1.95 -4.17
C ILE A 453 13.31 2.42 -4.49
N SER A 454 13.47 3.21 -5.56
CA SER A 454 14.75 3.78 -6.00
C SER A 454 14.97 5.22 -5.56
N ALA A 455 13.95 5.88 -5.03
CA ALA A 455 14.06 7.23 -4.50
C ALA A 455 14.65 7.26 -3.08
N LYS A 456 15.08 8.47 -2.68
CA LYS A 456 15.47 8.80 -1.32
C LYS A 456 14.42 9.69 -0.66
N TYR A 457 14.27 9.52 0.65
CA TYR A 457 13.25 10.17 1.47
C TYR A 457 13.87 10.92 2.65
N ASP A 458 13.19 11.98 3.07
CA ASP A 458 13.54 12.75 4.27
C ASP A 458 13.15 12.02 5.55
N VAL A 459 12.05 11.27 5.49
CA VAL A 459 11.51 10.53 6.62
C VAL A 459 11.07 9.13 6.17
N ALA A 460 11.49 8.10 6.89
CA ALA A 460 10.92 6.77 6.80
C ALA A 460 10.22 6.42 8.12
N VAL A 461 8.95 6.04 8.04
CA VAL A 461 8.17 5.54 9.18
C VAL A 461 7.73 4.11 8.92
N ALA A 462 7.70 3.26 9.94
CA ALA A 462 7.21 1.90 9.75
C ALA A 462 6.71 1.23 11.04
N ASN A 463 5.63 0.45 10.88
CA ASN A 463 5.30 -0.67 11.77
C ASN A 463 5.46 -1.98 10.97
N PRO A 464 6.68 -2.53 10.87
CA PRO A 464 6.96 -3.65 9.99
C PRO A 464 6.35 -4.98 10.50
N PRO A 465 6.29 -6.01 9.66
CA PRO A 465 5.91 -7.37 10.07
C PRO A 465 6.88 -7.97 11.11
N TYR A 466 6.33 -8.60 12.16
CA TYR A 466 7.10 -9.24 13.24
C TYR A 466 7.13 -10.76 13.07
N THR A 467 8.03 -11.27 12.24
CA THR A 467 8.16 -12.72 11.99
C THR A 467 9.59 -13.18 12.21
N ASP A 468 9.77 -14.16 13.08
CA ASP A 468 11.08 -14.74 13.36
C ASP A 468 11.55 -15.64 12.22
N SER A 469 12.87 -15.66 12.00
CA SER A 469 13.44 -16.43 10.90
C SER A 469 13.29 -17.95 10.99
N SER A 470 12.89 -18.47 12.16
CA SER A 470 12.49 -19.88 12.33
C SER A 470 11.18 -20.21 11.61
N ASP A 471 10.29 -19.22 11.51
CA ASP A 471 8.93 -19.36 10.98
C ASP A 471 8.87 -19.03 9.49
N PHE A 472 9.96 -18.53 8.91
CA PHE A 472 10.06 -18.33 7.46
C PHE A 472 9.90 -19.65 6.73
N GLY A 473 9.05 -19.63 5.71
CA GLY A 473 9.04 -20.65 4.69
C GLY A 473 10.33 -20.66 3.84
N ALA A 474 10.47 -21.66 2.98
CA ALA A 474 11.70 -21.94 2.25
C ALA A 474 12.10 -20.83 1.28
N GLU A 475 11.13 -20.28 0.52
CA GLU A 475 11.41 -19.23 -0.45
C GLU A 475 11.76 -17.91 0.24
N LEU A 476 10.94 -17.52 1.23
CA LEU A 476 11.21 -16.32 2.03
C LEU A 476 12.56 -16.41 2.73
N LYS A 477 12.87 -17.54 3.37
CA LYS A 477 14.14 -17.74 4.06
C LYS A 477 15.34 -17.61 3.12
N LYS A 478 15.25 -18.19 1.92
CA LYS A 478 16.31 -18.12 0.91
C LYS A 478 16.55 -16.67 0.46
N PHE A 479 15.49 -15.92 0.20
CA PHE A 479 15.60 -14.51 -0.19
C PHE A 479 16.20 -13.64 0.92
N ILE A 480 15.68 -13.76 2.14
CA ILE A 480 16.14 -12.95 3.28
C ILE A 480 17.60 -13.26 3.62
N ASP A 481 18.00 -14.54 3.61
CA ASP A 481 19.40 -14.90 3.84
C ASP A 481 20.33 -14.43 2.72
N ALA A 482 19.86 -14.34 1.47
CA ALA A 482 20.68 -13.88 0.35
C ALA A 482 20.93 -12.36 0.37
N ASN A 483 19.96 -11.58 0.88
CA ASN A 483 19.99 -10.11 0.79
C ASN A 483 20.29 -9.42 2.14
N TYR A 484 19.96 -10.03 3.27
CA TYR A 484 20.01 -9.37 4.59
C TYR A 484 20.96 -10.06 5.58
N LYS A 485 21.70 -11.10 5.17
CA LYS A 485 22.60 -11.83 6.06
C LYS A 485 24.00 -11.27 6.15
N THR A 486 24.45 -10.61 5.09
CA THR A 486 25.81 -10.11 4.93
C THR A 486 25.76 -8.70 4.35
N PRO A 487 26.69 -7.80 4.72
CA PRO A 487 27.79 -8.02 5.68
C PRO A 487 27.35 -8.01 7.15
N TYR A 488 26.23 -7.35 7.47
CA TYR A 488 25.62 -7.34 8.81
C TYR A 488 24.36 -8.19 8.81
N LYS A 489 24.12 -8.95 9.89
CA LYS A 489 22.98 -9.88 9.99
C LYS A 489 21.68 -9.18 10.36
N PHE A 490 20.96 -8.70 9.35
CA PHE A 490 19.58 -8.19 9.44
C PHE A 490 18.51 -9.26 9.12
N HIS A 491 18.91 -10.53 9.03
CA HIS A 491 18.07 -11.64 8.54
C HIS A 491 17.31 -12.42 9.65
N SER A 492 17.46 -12.01 10.91
CA SER A 492 16.99 -12.78 12.08
C SER A 492 15.48 -12.67 12.29
N ASN A 493 14.89 -11.55 11.90
CA ASN A 493 13.44 -11.28 11.93
C ASN A 493 13.08 -10.36 10.75
N LEU A 494 11.83 -10.38 10.27
CA LEU A 494 11.38 -9.46 9.21
C LEU A 494 11.51 -8.00 9.62
N TYR A 495 11.17 -7.62 10.86
CA TYR A 495 11.30 -6.22 11.28
C TYR A 495 12.76 -5.73 11.17
N SER A 496 13.74 -6.61 11.38
CA SER A 496 15.15 -6.24 11.19
C SER A 496 15.49 -5.98 9.73
N CYS A 497 14.91 -6.74 8.79
CA CYS A 497 15.06 -6.46 7.36
C CYS A 497 14.48 -5.07 7.03
N PHE A 498 13.34 -4.71 7.63
CA PHE A 498 12.73 -3.40 7.46
C PHE A 498 13.52 -2.26 8.10
N ILE A 499 14.24 -2.48 9.21
CA ILE A 499 15.20 -1.48 9.74
C ILE A 499 16.24 -1.17 8.66
N LYS A 500 16.88 -2.20 8.10
CA LYS A 500 17.84 -2.02 7.01
C LYS A 500 17.21 -1.33 5.80
N LYS A 501 15.99 -1.72 5.44
CA LYS A 501 15.28 -1.12 4.31
C LYS A 501 14.98 0.36 4.52
N CYS A 502 14.53 0.77 5.70
CA CYS A 502 14.29 2.18 6.01
C CYS A 502 15.60 2.99 5.94
N ILE A 503 16.71 2.44 6.43
CA ILE A 503 18.05 3.04 6.29
C ILE A 503 18.42 3.24 4.82
N ASP A 504 18.11 2.25 3.98
CA ASP A 504 18.40 2.33 2.55
C ASP A 504 17.48 3.27 1.77
N LEU A 505 16.32 3.62 2.32
CA LEU A 505 15.36 4.54 1.69
C LEU A 505 15.58 6.00 2.12
N VAL A 506 16.20 6.27 3.26
CA VAL A 506 16.45 7.67 3.68
C VAL A 506 17.75 8.25 3.11
N ASP A 507 17.81 9.58 3.04
CA ASP A 507 19.06 10.31 2.75
C ASP A 507 20.00 10.37 3.99
N GLU A 508 21.20 10.93 3.82
CA GLU A 508 22.22 10.99 4.89
C GLU A 508 21.77 11.76 6.14
N ASN A 509 20.83 12.71 5.98
CA ASN A 509 20.28 13.51 7.06
C ASN A 509 18.83 13.11 7.37
N GLY A 510 18.36 11.99 6.84
CA GLY A 510 16.97 11.57 6.96
C GLY A 510 16.66 11.09 8.37
N LYS A 511 15.37 11.05 8.70
CA LYS A 511 14.87 10.51 9.96
C LYS A 511 14.23 9.16 9.71
N ILE A 512 14.58 8.18 10.54
CA ILE A 512 13.93 6.87 10.54
C ILE A 512 13.25 6.75 11.89
N VAL A 513 11.97 6.39 11.88
CA VAL A 513 11.23 6.13 13.09
C VAL A 513 10.41 4.87 12.93
N MET A 514 10.57 3.93 13.85
CA MET A 514 9.96 2.62 13.74
C MET A 514 9.39 2.17 15.06
N ILE A 515 8.40 1.29 14.97
CA ILE A 515 7.92 0.54 16.12
C ILE A 515 8.19 -0.95 15.92
N HIS A 516 8.91 -1.58 16.84
CA HIS A 516 9.31 -2.99 16.71
C HIS A 516 9.48 -3.67 18.06
N PRO A 517 9.53 -5.00 18.13
CA PRO A 517 9.77 -5.71 19.38
C PRO A 517 11.10 -5.37 20.05
N HIS A 518 11.14 -5.42 21.38
CA HIS A 518 12.34 -5.14 22.19
C HIS A 518 13.49 -6.14 22.01
N THR A 519 13.25 -7.24 21.29
CA THR A 519 14.18 -8.38 21.20
C THR A 519 15.51 -7.99 20.58
N PHE A 520 15.51 -6.99 19.69
CA PHE A 520 16.72 -6.49 19.04
C PHE A 520 17.72 -5.86 20.01
N MET A 521 17.32 -5.46 21.22
CA MET A 521 18.23 -4.87 22.21
C MET A 521 19.08 -5.92 22.92
N PHE A 522 18.48 -7.07 23.23
CA PHE A 522 19.06 -8.02 24.18
C PHE A 522 19.55 -9.31 23.53
N ILE A 523 18.93 -9.74 22.43
CA ILE A 523 19.20 -11.06 21.86
C ILE A 523 20.49 -11.03 21.01
N LYS A 524 21.30 -12.08 21.13
CA LYS A 524 22.59 -12.23 20.44
C LYS A 524 22.47 -12.22 18.91
N SER A 525 21.38 -12.74 18.34
CA SER A 525 21.13 -12.74 16.89
C SER A 525 20.98 -11.35 16.28
N PHE A 526 20.79 -10.31 17.10
CA PHE A 526 20.67 -8.91 16.66
C PHE A 526 21.92 -8.08 16.99
N GLU A 527 23.04 -8.71 17.37
CA GLU A 527 24.29 -8.01 17.72
C GLU A 527 24.82 -7.15 16.56
N ASP A 528 24.81 -7.68 15.34
CA ASP A 528 25.29 -6.94 14.15
C ASP A 528 24.39 -5.73 13.83
N ILE A 529 23.10 -5.82 14.14
CA ILE A 529 22.15 -4.71 13.95
C ILE A 529 22.48 -3.59 14.92
N ARG A 530 22.69 -3.92 16.21
CA ARG A 530 23.10 -2.92 17.21
C ARG A 530 24.43 -2.28 16.85
N LYS A 531 25.42 -3.06 16.41
CA LYS A 531 26.70 -2.54 15.90
C LYS A 531 26.47 -1.56 14.75
N TYR A 532 25.68 -1.96 13.77
CA TYR A 532 25.37 -1.11 12.63
C TYR A 532 24.71 0.20 13.05
N ILE A 533 23.69 0.15 13.91
CA ILE A 533 23.01 1.35 14.42
C ILE A 533 24.00 2.27 15.13
N LEU A 534 24.85 1.74 16.00
CA LEU A 534 25.83 2.55 16.76
C LEU A 534 26.98 3.10 15.89
N GLU A 535 27.35 2.39 14.82
CA GLU A 535 28.44 2.77 13.92
C GLU A 535 27.99 3.72 12.80
N LYS A 536 26.74 3.59 12.34
CA LYS A 536 26.25 4.23 11.11
C LYS A 536 25.11 5.21 11.33
N LEU A 537 24.42 5.17 12.47
CA LEU A 537 23.27 6.02 12.75
C LEU A 537 23.51 6.84 14.02
N HIS A 538 22.66 7.84 14.20
CA HIS A 538 22.56 8.61 15.44
C HIS A 538 21.18 8.41 16.06
N ILE A 539 21.14 7.94 17.31
CA ILE A 539 19.90 7.77 18.06
C ILE A 539 19.50 9.12 18.65
N ASN A 540 18.49 9.76 18.08
CA ASN A 540 17.95 11.02 18.60
C ASN A 540 17.05 10.83 19.81
N ILE A 541 16.15 9.84 19.74
CA ILE A 541 15.16 9.48 20.75
C ILE A 541 15.10 7.96 20.77
N PHE A 542 14.86 7.39 21.95
CA PHE A 542 14.66 5.96 22.13
C PHE A 542 13.66 5.78 23.27
N VAL A 543 12.54 5.10 23.03
CA VAL A 543 11.48 4.90 24.03
C VAL A 543 11.17 3.42 24.20
N ASP A 544 11.56 2.88 25.36
CA ASP A 544 11.18 1.55 25.83
C ASP A 544 9.90 1.64 26.69
N TYR A 545 8.85 0.91 26.29
CA TYR A 545 7.57 0.87 26.99
C TYR A 545 7.52 -0.16 28.13
N GLY A 546 8.62 -0.88 28.39
CA GLY A 546 8.77 -1.81 29.49
C GLY A 546 8.03 -3.15 29.30
N LEU A 547 8.09 -3.98 30.35
CA LEU A 547 7.56 -5.36 30.37
C LEU A 547 6.15 -5.47 30.97
N ASP A 548 5.50 -4.35 31.30
CA ASP A 548 4.26 -4.38 32.06
C ASP A 548 3.10 -4.94 31.24
N ARG A 549 2.26 -5.75 31.90
CA ARG A 549 1.25 -6.66 31.30
C ARG A 549 0.12 -5.98 30.50
N VAL A 550 0.19 -4.67 30.29
CA VAL A 550 -0.74 -3.86 29.48
C VAL A 550 -0.06 -3.59 28.15
N ASN A 551 0.02 -4.63 27.31
CA ASN A 551 0.68 -4.55 26.02
C ASN A 551 -0.03 -3.58 25.07
N LEU A 552 0.75 -2.82 24.30
CA LEU A 552 0.28 -1.87 23.30
C LEU A 552 -0.62 -2.48 22.21
N PHE A 553 -0.35 -3.75 21.86
CA PHE A 553 -1.00 -4.43 20.74
C PHE A 553 -1.87 -5.60 21.21
N PHE A 554 -1.35 -6.58 21.97
CA PHE A 554 -2.09 -7.73 22.53
C PHE A 554 -1.27 -8.44 23.63
N PRO A 555 -1.85 -9.32 24.49
CA PRO A 555 -1.09 -10.14 25.43
C PRO A 555 -0.06 -11.02 24.69
N GLY A 556 1.24 -10.75 24.82
CA GLY A 556 2.34 -11.57 24.29
C GLY A 556 3.30 -10.89 23.30
N ILE A 557 3.01 -9.68 22.80
CA ILE A 557 3.93 -8.93 21.92
C ILE A 557 4.41 -7.67 22.65
N LEU A 558 5.69 -7.67 23.03
CA LEU A 558 6.39 -6.55 23.67
C LEU A 558 6.93 -5.65 22.55
N VAL A 559 6.59 -4.36 22.56
CA VAL A 559 6.89 -3.44 21.45
C VAL A 559 7.50 -2.14 21.97
N GLU A 560 8.44 -1.58 21.21
CA GLU A 560 9.21 -0.36 21.49
C GLU A 560 9.15 0.60 20.30
N ALA A 561 9.28 1.89 20.59
CA ALA A 561 9.37 2.95 19.59
C ALA A 561 10.82 3.47 19.54
N VAL A 562 11.44 3.41 18.36
CA VAL A 562 12.80 3.89 18.12
C VAL A 562 12.79 5.00 17.10
#